data_AF-A0A6G1ERJ9-F1
#
_entry.id   AF-A0A6G1ERJ9-F1
#
_cell.length_a   1.000
_cell.length_b   1.000
_cell.length_c   1.000
_cell.angle_alpha   90.00
_cell.angle_beta   90.00
_cell.angle_gamma   90.00
#
_symmetry.space_group_name_H-M   'P 1'
#
loop_
_entity.id
_entity.type
_entity.pdbx_description
1 polymer ?
#
loop_
_entity_poly.entity_id
_entity_poly.type
_entity_poly.pdbx_seq_one_letter_code
_entity_poly.pdbx_strand_id
1 'polypeptide(L)'
;MPVRRRQPRRRETGAAERYREMGISAALSRPWDYPTACGEIAALLRLGYAYIPKAAQALVAADVLLAFRLLPDVQTGYALSAANGLLQAVEGSLPKQKKAQAVAEFKRSVVAHKRRARVQQDPGAPHIPYDVLVHIFSFLDMRSLVAAGLVC
;
A
#
# COMPACT_ATOMS: atom_id res chain seq x y z
N MET A 1 -11.87 -42.58 -29.32
CA MET A 1 -11.79 -41.14 -28.99
C MET A 1 -11.67 -40.97 -27.48
N PRO A 2 -10.49 -40.78 -26.86
CA PRO A 2 -10.43 -40.47 -25.44
C PRO A 2 -10.45 -38.96 -25.19
N VAL A 3 -11.19 -38.62 -24.13
CA VAL A 3 -11.65 -37.31 -23.71
C VAL A 3 -10.51 -36.40 -23.24
N ARG A 4 -10.63 -35.12 -23.58
CA ARG A 4 -9.71 -34.00 -23.28
C ARG A 4 -9.21 -34.00 -21.82
N ARG A 5 -7.88 -33.91 -21.67
CA ARG A 5 -7.16 -33.62 -20.42
C ARG A 5 -7.66 -32.31 -19.80
N ARG A 6 -8.36 -32.38 -18.66
CA ARG A 6 -8.63 -31.23 -17.78
C ARG A 6 -7.33 -30.90 -17.01
N GLN A 7 -6.57 -29.93 -17.49
CA GLN A 7 -5.42 -29.37 -16.77
C GLN A 7 -5.43 -27.84 -16.48
N PRO A 8 -6.58 -27.12 -16.36
CA PRO A 8 -6.53 -25.68 -16.04
C PRO A 8 -6.35 -25.35 -14.55
N ARG A 9 -6.92 -26.14 -13.62
CA ARG A 9 -6.99 -25.78 -12.19
C ARG A 9 -5.65 -25.67 -11.46
N ARG A 10 -4.66 -26.50 -11.80
CA ARG A 10 -3.36 -26.54 -11.09
C ARG A 10 -2.49 -25.31 -11.35
N ARG A 11 -2.62 -24.67 -12.52
CA ARG A 11 -1.87 -23.45 -12.87
C ARG A 11 -2.53 -22.19 -12.28
N GLU A 12 -3.85 -22.17 -12.18
CA GLU A 12 -4.61 -21.07 -11.55
C GLU A 12 -4.26 -20.92 -10.06
N THR A 13 -4.08 -22.03 -9.34
CA THR A 13 -3.66 -22.02 -7.94
C THR A 13 -2.22 -21.55 -7.77
N GLY A 14 -1.29 -21.95 -8.65
CA GLY A 14 0.12 -21.59 -8.52
C GLY A 14 0.43 -20.10 -8.73
N ALA A 15 -0.37 -19.37 -9.51
CA ALA A 15 -0.24 -17.91 -9.59
C ALA A 15 -0.80 -17.21 -8.34
N ALA A 16 -1.90 -17.70 -7.80
CA ALA A 16 -2.48 -17.18 -6.56
C ALA A 16 -1.59 -17.47 -5.34
N GLU A 17 -0.93 -18.62 -5.31
CA GLU A 17 0.02 -19.02 -4.28
C GLU A 17 1.28 -18.14 -4.31
N ARG A 18 1.91 -17.99 -5.48
CA ARG A 18 3.03 -17.05 -5.66
C ARG A 18 2.66 -15.62 -5.26
N TYR A 19 1.43 -15.20 -5.55
CA TYR A 19 0.95 -13.89 -5.09
C TYR A 19 0.90 -13.79 -3.56
N ARG A 20 0.43 -14.82 -2.85
CA ARG A 20 0.44 -14.83 -1.38
C ARG A 20 1.86 -14.86 -0.82
N GLU A 21 2.77 -15.60 -1.44
CA GLU A 21 4.18 -15.69 -1.04
C GLU A 21 4.89 -14.34 -1.09
N MET A 22 4.46 -13.39 -1.94
CA MET A 22 4.98 -12.03 -1.93
C MET A 22 4.72 -11.27 -0.62
N GLY A 23 3.80 -11.75 0.23
CA GLY A 23 3.58 -11.19 1.57
C GLY A 23 3.04 -9.76 1.60
N ILE A 24 2.41 -9.30 0.51
CA ILE A 24 1.92 -7.92 0.37
C ILE A 24 0.96 -7.54 1.50
N SER A 25 0.02 -8.43 1.87
CA SER A 25 -0.93 -8.19 2.96
C SER A 25 -0.24 -7.98 4.32
N ALA A 26 0.83 -8.74 4.60
CA ALA A 26 1.63 -8.59 5.80
C ALA A 26 2.41 -7.27 5.77
N ALA A 27 2.95 -6.89 4.62
CA ALA A 27 3.64 -5.60 4.44
C ALA A 27 2.69 -4.41 4.64
N LEU A 28 1.45 -4.48 4.14
CA LEU A 28 0.42 -3.44 4.38
C LEU A 28 0.13 -3.21 5.86
N SER A 29 0.28 -4.25 6.70
CA SER A 29 0.03 -4.15 8.14
C SER A 29 1.17 -3.45 8.89
N ARG A 30 2.33 -3.21 8.24
CA ARG A 30 3.48 -2.53 8.84
C ARG A 30 3.53 -1.08 8.35
N PRO A 31 3.46 -0.07 9.24
CA PRO A 31 3.36 1.34 8.83
C PRO A 31 4.47 1.83 7.89
N TRP A 32 5.69 1.32 8.08
CA TRP A 32 6.86 1.70 7.29
C TRP A 32 6.90 1.05 5.90
N ASP A 33 6.29 -0.13 5.74
CA ASP A 33 6.24 -0.85 4.47
C ASP A 33 4.98 -0.53 3.67
N TYR A 34 3.97 0.04 4.31
CA TYR A 34 2.68 0.37 3.70
C TYR A 34 2.80 1.18 2.39
N PRO A 35 3.62 2.25 2.30
CA PRO A 35 3.78 2.99 1.04
C PRO A 35 4.34 2.14 -0.09
N THR A 36 5.35 1.32 0.21
CA THR A 36 5.96 0.39 -0.75
C THR A 36 4.96 -0.66 -1.20
N ALA A 37 4.23 -1.28 -0.27
CA ALA A 37 3.19 -2.27 -0.59
C ALA A 37 2.06 -1.67 -1.45
N CYS A 38 1.63 -0.43 -1.18
CA CYS A 38 0.71 0.29 -2.06
C CYS A 38 1.27 0.46 -3.48
N GLY A 39 2.57 0.79 -3.59
CA GLY A 39 3.28 0.92 -4.87
C GLY A 39 3.34 -0.39 -5.65
N GLU A 40 3.68 -1.49 -4.99
CA GLU A 40 3.72 -2.84 -5.59
C GLU A 40 2.35 -3.26 -6.13
N ILE A 41 1.28 -3.06 -5.35
CA ILE A 41 -0.08 -3.36 -5.81
C ILE A 41 -0.44 -2.46 -7.01
N ALA A 42 -0.09 -1.18 -6.97
CA ALA A 42 -0.35 -0.26 -8.07
C ALA A 42 0.39 -0.68 -9.36
N ALA A 43 1.63 -1.15 -9.25
CA ALA A 43 2.41 -1.68 -10.37
C ALA A 43 1.74 -2.94 -10.94
N LEU A 44 1.32 -3.89 -10.11
CA LEU A 44 0.59 -5.08 -10.54
C LEU A 44 -0.71 -4.74 -11.27
N LEU A 45 -1.45 -3.74 -10.76
CA LEU A 45 -2.66 -3.25 -11.39
C LEU A 45 -2.40 -2.67 -12.78
N ARG A 46 -1.38 -1.83 -12.93
CA ARG A 46 -1.05 -1.16 -14.21
C ARG A 46 -0.48 -2.13 -15.24
N LEU A 47 0.37 -3.06 -14.81
CA LEU A 47 1.15 -3.89 -15.72
C LEU A 47 0.47 -5.21 -16.10
N GLY A 48 -0.30 -5.82 -15.19
CA GLY A 48 -0.58 -7.25 -15.28
C GLY A 48 -1.96 -7.71 -14.87
N TYR A 49 -2.81 -6.87 -14.28
CA TYR A 49 -4.05 -7.34 -13.64
C TYR A 49 -4.98 -8.11 -14.59
N ALA A 50 -5.12 -7.68 -15.85
CA ALA A 50 -5.95 -8.36 -16.83
C ALA A 50 -5.40 -9.75 -17.24
N TYR A 51 -4.08 -9.95 -17.13
CA TYR A 51 -3.38 -11.15 -17.61
C TYR A 51 -3.18 -12.22 -16.53
N ILE A 52 -3.34 -11.88 -15.25
CA ILE A 52 -3.23 -12.86 -14.16
C ILE A 52 -4.53 -13.67 -13.98
N PRO A 53 -4.44 -14.93 -13.50
CA PRO A 53 -5.62 -15.78 -13.28
C PRO A 53 -6.63 -15.17 -12.31
N LYS A 54 -7.92 -15.53 -12.46
CA LYS A 54 -9.02 -14.96 -11.65
C LYS A 54 -8.83 -15.11 -10.14
N ALA A 55 -8.21 -16.21 -9.70
CA ALA A 55 -7.88 -16.42 -8.30
C ALA A 55 -6.87 -15.36 -7.78
N ALA A 56 -5.82 -15.06 -8.55
CA ALA A 56 -4.86 -14.00 -8.20
C ALA A 56 -5.49 -12.60 -8.31
N GLN A 57 -6.33 -12.35 -9.33
CA GLN A 57 -7.09 -11.08 -9.43
C GLN A 57 -7.99 -10.83 -8.21
N ALA A 58 -8.54 -11.89 -7.61
CA ALA A 58 -9.34 -11.76 -6.40
C ALA A 58 -8.48 -11.35 -5.20
N LEU A 59 -7.28 -11.93 -5.05
CA LEU A 59 -6.35 -11.57 -3.99
C LEU A 59 -5.84 -10.13 -4.13
N VAL A 60 -5.42 -9.72 -5.32
CA VAL A 60 -5.00 -8.33 -5.59
C VAL A 60 -6.13 -7.35 -5.23
N ALA A 61 -7.36 -7.64 -5.63
CA ALA A 61 -8.50 -6.79 -5.32
C ALA A 61 -8.82 -6.76 -3.81
N ALA A 62 -8.59 -7.87 -3.09
CA ALA A 62 -8.73 -7.91 -1.64
C ALA A 62 -7.65 -7.06 -0.95
N ASP A 63 -6.41 -7.13 -1.42
CA ASP A 63 -5.30 -6.34 -0.87
C ASP A 63 -5.44 -4.84 -1.16
N VAL A 64 -6.04 -4.45 -2.29
CA VAL A 64 -6.44 -3.05 -2.54
C VAL A 64 -7.40 -2.56 -1.45
N LEU A 65 -8.43 -3.35 -1.14
CA LEU A 65 -9.40 -2.98 -0.10
C LEU A 65 -8.74 -2.95 1.28
N LEU A 66 -7.86 -3.91 1.57
CA LEU A 66 -7.10 -3.96 2.80
C LEU A 66 -6.21 -2.72 2.95
N ALA A 67 -5.48 -2.33 1.90
CA ALA A 67 -4.64 -1.13 1.91
C ALA A 67 -5.47 0.10 2.27
N PHE A 68 -6.61 0.30 1.61
CA PHE A 68 -7.48 1.43 1.95
C PHE A 68 -8.02 1.38 3.37
N ARG A 69 -8.43 0.21 3.87
CA ARG A 69 -8.90 0.04 5.25
C ARG A 69 -7.86 0.34 6.31
N LEU A 70 -6.59 0.05 6.03
CA LEU A 70 -5.47 0.26 6.94
C LEU A 70 -4.93 1.71 6.88
N LEU A 71 -5.25 2.47 5.83
CA LEU A 71 -4.83 3.87 5.71
C LEU A 71 -5.06 4.72 6.99
N PRO A 72 -6.20 4.62 7.71
CA PRO A 72 -6.41 5.38 8.93
C PRO A 72 -5.48 5.00 10.08
N ASP A 73 -4.90 3.79 10.07
CA ASP A 73 -3.95 3.30 11.08
C ASP A 73 -2.50 3.70 10.75
N VAL A 74 -2.20 3.99 9.48
CA VAL A 74 -0.86 4.37 9.01
C VAL A 74 -0.70 5.89 9.02
N GLN A 75 0.03 6.41 10.01
CA GLN A 75 0.24 7.86 10.21
C GLN A 75 1.62 8.32 9.77
N THR A 76 2.08 7.84 8.62
CA THR A 76 3.32 8.30 7.99
C THR A 76 3.02 9.39 6.97
N GLY A 77 3.93 10.37 6.80
CA GLY A 77 3.74 11.51 5.89
C GLY A 77 3.48 11.12 4.43
N TYR A 78 3.91 9.93 4.02
CA TYR A 78 3.78 9.44 2.65
C TYR A 78 2.60 8.47 2.43
N ALA A 79 1.93 8.00 3.50
CA ALA A 79 0.87 6.99 3.38
C ALA A 79 -0.31 7.44 2.50
N LEU A 80 -0.77 8.68 2.68
CA LEU A 80 -1.87 9.23 1.89
C LEU A 80 -1.48 9.38 0.41
N SER A 81 -0.24 9.79 0.12
CA SER A 81 0.28 9.91 -1.25
C SER A 81 0.34 8.54 -1.93
N ALA A 82 0.88 7.53 -1.25
CA ALA A 82 0.94 6.16 -1.77
C ALA A 82 -0.46 5.57 -2.02
N ALA A 83 -1.40 5.79 -1.10
CA ALA A 83 -2.78 5.35 -1.25
C ALA A 83 -3.50 6.06 -2.42
N ASN A 84 -3.22 7.34 -2.66
CA ASN A 84 -3.70 8.05 -3.86
C ASN A 84 -3.10 7.46 -5.15
N GLY A 85 -1.81 7.16 -5.16
CA GLY A 85 -1.15 6.49 -6.30
C GLY A 85 -1.78 5.12 -6.60
N LEU A 86 -2.15 4.38 -5.56
CA LEU A 86 -2.90 3.13 -5.67
C LEU A 86 -4.32 3.37 -6.21
N LEU A 87 -5.04 4.38 -5.73
CA LEU A 87 -6.36 4.74 -6.25
C LEU A 87 -6.34 5.02 -7.75
N GLN A 88 -5.35 5.76 -8.24
CA GLN A 88 -5.20 6.04 -9.68
C GLN A 88 -5.02 4.74 -10.49
N ALA A 89 -4.21 3.80 -9.97
CA ALA A 89 -4.07 2.48 -10.60
C ALA A 89 -5.38 1.67 -10.57
N VAL A 90 -6.15 1.78 -9.48
CA VAL A 90 -7.46 1.15 -9.35
C VAL A 90 -8.44 1.67 -10.39
N GLU A 91 -8.50 2.99 -10.58
CA GLU A 91 -9.43 3.63 -11.50
C GLU A 91 -9.18 3.26 -12.97
N GLY A 92 -7.92 3.00 -13.33
CA GLY A 92 -7.49 2.60 -14.67
C GLY A 92 -7.56 1.10 -14.96
N SER A 93 -7.44 0.23 -13.94
CA SER A 93 -7.24 -1.21 -14.16
C SER A 93 -8.35 -2.13 -13.64
N LEU A 94 -9.14 -1.73 -12.64
CA LEU A 94 -10.15 -2.60 -12.02
C LEU A 94 -11.51 -2.55 -12.76
N PRO A 95 -12.22 -3.69 -12.87
CA PRO A 95 -13.58 -3.73 -13.40
C PRO A 95 -14.55 -2.88 -12.58
N LYS A 96 -15.58 -2.35 -13.25
CA LYS A 96 -16.56 -1.37 -12.71
C LYS A 96 -17.02 -1.64 -11.28
N GLN A 97 -17.43 -2.87 -10.97
CA GLN A 97 -17.93 -3.24 -9.64
C GLN A 97 -16.84 -3.15 -8.56
N LYS A 98 -15.68 -3.78 -8.78
CA LYS A 98 -14.57 -3.78 -7.80
C LYS A 98 -13.99 -2.37 -7.63
N LYS A 99 -13.88 -1.61 -8.73
CA LYS A 99 -13.46 -0.21 -8.71
C LYS A 99 -14.41 0.64 -7.85
N ALA A 100 -15.72 0.53 -8.05
CA ALA A 100 -16.69 1.29 -7.27
C ALA A 100 -16.58 0.99 -5.77
N GLN A 101 -16.41 -0.29 -5.41
CA GLN A 101 -16.20 -0.70 -4.03
C GLN A 101 -14.91 -0.10 -3.45
N ALA A 102 -13.80 -0.19 -4.18
CA ALA A 102 -12.50 0.32 -3.75
C ALA A 102 -12.50 1.86 -3.60
N VAL A 103 -13.10 2.59 -4.54
CA VAL A 103 -13.25 4.05 -4.46
C VAL A 103 -14.11 4.46 -3.27
N ALA A 104 -15.21 3.75 -3.00
CA ALA A 104 -16.06 4.03 -1.84
C ALA A 104 -15.30 3.80 -0.52
N GLU A 105 -14.53 2.71 -0.43
CA GLU A 105 -13.72 2.42 0.75
C GLU A 105 -12.59 3.43 0.95
N PHE A 106 -11.92 3.83 -0.13
CA PHE A 106 -10.89 4.86 -0.10
C PHE A 106 -11.43 6.18 0.47
N LYS A 107 -12.57 6.65 -0.05
CA LYS A 107 -13.19 7.91 0.42
C LYS A 107 -13.49 7.87 1.92
N ARG A 108 -14.05 6.77 2.41
CA ARG A 108 -14.33 6.57 3.85
C ARG A 108 -13.05 6.58 4.67
N SER A 109 -12.02 5.90 4.18
CA SER A 109 -10.74 5.75 4.88
C SER A 109 -9.94 7.04 4.91
N VAL A 110 -9.97 7.85 3.85
CA VAL A 110 -9.36 9.20 3.87
C VAL A 110 -10.00 10.09 4.92
N VAL A 111 -11.34 10.04 5.07
CA VAL A 111 -12.03 10.80 6.12
C VAL A 111 -11.59 10.32 7.50
N ALA A 112 -11.55 9.00 7.74
CA ALA A 112 -11.09 8.43 9.00
C ALA A 112 -9.62 8.78 9.30
N HIS A 113 -8.74 8.67 8.30
CA HIS A 113 -7.32 9.04 8.40
C HIS A 113 -7.14 10.51 8.79
N LYS A 114 -7.82 11.43 8.10
CA LYS A 114 -7.78 12.88 8.42
C LYS A 114 -8.32 13.18 9.82
N ARG A 115 -9.37 12.48 10.26
CA ARG A 115 -9.91 12.64 11.62
C ARG A 115 -8.91 12.21 12.68
N ARG A 116 -8.23 11.07 12.48
CA ARG A 116 -7.21 10.57 13.41
C ARG A 116 -5.97 11.45 13.44
N ALA A 117 -5.51 11.93 12.29
CA ALA A 117 -4.39 12.85 12.22
C ALA A 117 -4.65 14.14 13.03
N ARG A 118 -5.90 14.65 13.03
CA ARG A 118 -6.28 15.81 13.86
C ARG A 118 -6.26 15.51 15.36
N VAL A 119 -6.74 14.33 15.77
CA VAL A 119 -6.69 13.90 17.18
C VAL A 119 -5.24 13.73 17.66
N GLN A 120 -4.32 13.29 16.81
CA GLN A 120 -2.90 13.22 17.16
C GLN A 120 -2.16 14.56 17.11
N GLN A 121 -2.73 15.56 16.44
CA GLN A 121 -2.19 16.93 16.40
C GLN A 121 -2.62 17.79 17.61
N ASP A 122 -3.50 17.28 18.49
CA ASP A 122 -3.76 17.92 19.79
C ASP A 122 -2.48 17.88 20.65
N PRO A 123 -2.09 18.99 21.28
CA PRO A 123 -0.70 19.45 21.38
C PRO A 123 0.07 18.72 22.47
N GLY A 124 0.62 17.57 22.10
CA GLY A 124 1.67 16.89 22.83
C GLY A 124 2.59 16.20 21.84
N ALA A 125 2.97 16.89 20.76
CA ALA A 125 3.89 16.32 19.78
C ALA A 125 5.12 15.78 20.52
N PRO A 126 5.50 14.49 20.35
CA PRO A 126 6.76 14.00 20.87
C PRO A 126 7.86 14.68 20.06
N HIS A 127 8.30 15.85 20.52
CA HIS A 127 9.54 16.45 20.07
C HIS A 127 10.65 15.42 20.35
N ILE A 128 11.31 14.94 19.28
CA ILE A 128 12.52 14.14 19.43
C ILE A 128 13.50 15.03 20.21
N PRO A 129 13.93 14.62 21.43
CA PRO A 129 14.82 15.43 22.25
C PRO A 129 16.04 15.88 21.44
N TYR A 130 16.47 17.13 21.67
CA TYR A 130 17.49 17.77 20.84
C TYR A 130 18.79 16.97 20.81
N ASP A 131 19.14 16.35 21.93
CA ASP A 131 20.25 15.40 22.11
C ASP A 131 20.15 14.17 21.19
N VAL A 132 18.95 13.64 20.99
CA VAL A 132 18.72 12.51 20.07
C VAL A 132 18.89 12.94 18.61
N LEU A 133 18.43 14.16 18.25
CA LEU A 133 18.65 14.72 16.92
C LEU A 133 20.13 14.95 16.64
N VAL A 134 20.87 15.52 17.59
CA VAL A 134 22.32 15.70 17.50
C VAL A 134 23.03 14.35 17.35
N HIS A 135 22.58 13.33 18.10
CA HIS A 135 23.12 11.98 18.00
C HIS A 135 22.86 11.33 16.63
N ILE A 136 21.66 11.49 16.06
CA ILE A 136 21.34 10.96 14.71
C ILE A 136 22.17 11.69 13.65
N PHE A 137 22.24 13.02 13.74
CA PHE A 137 22.96 13.85 12.76
C PHE A 137 24.47 13.72 12.84
N SER A 138 25.04 13.27 13.97
CA SER A 138 26.48 12.99 14.06
C SER A 138 26.92 11.76 13.25
N PHE A 139 25.99 10.88 12.87
CA PHE A 139 26.26 9.75 11.98
C PHE A 139 26.16 10.08 10.49
N LEU A 140 25.70 11.30 10.13
CA LEU A 140 25.61 11.72 8.73
C LEU A 140 26.94 12.32 8.27
N ASP A 141 27.30 12.06 7.00
CA ASP A 141 28.39 12.78 6.37
C ASP A 141 27.97 14.23 6.05
N MET A 142 28.95 15.09 5.75
CA MET A 142 28.68 16.52 5.48
C MET A 142 27.64 16.73 4.37
N ARG A 143 27.60 15.86 3.36
CA ARG A 143 26.63 15.96 2.26
C ARG A 143 25.22 15.63 2.73
N SER A 144 25.04 14.53 3.48
CA SER A 144 23.74 14.14 4.02
C SER A 144 23.26 15.09 5.12
N LEU A 145 24.17 15.67 5.91
CA LEU A 145 23.81 16.65 6.93
C LEU A 145 23.26 17.94 6.32
N VAL A 146 23.93 18.46 5.27
CA VAL A 146 23.44 19.62 4.51
C VAL A 146 22.11 19.31 3.84
N ALA A 147 21.95 18.13 3.24
CA ALA A 147 20.68 17.71 2.63
C ALA A 147 19.55 17.63 3.65
N ALA A 148 19.80 17.12 4.86
CA ALA A 148 18.82 17.07 5.94
C ALA A 148 18.42 18.47 6.44
N GLY A 149 19.37 19.41 6.51
CA GLY A 149 19.12 20.80 6.91
C GLY A 149 18.30 21.64 5.92
N LEU A 150 18.12 21.16 4.68
CA LEU A 150 17.30 21.80 3.65
C LEU A 150 15.82 21.34 3.69
N VAL A 151 15.46 20.43 4.60
CA VAL A 151 14.10 19.91 4.77
C VAL A 151 13.37 20.74 5.84
N CYS A 152 13.16 22.03 5.55
CA CYS A 152 12.38 22.96 6.37
C CYS A 152 11.48 23.82 5.48
#